data_AF-A0A850NSU7-F1
#
_entry.id   AF-A0A850NSU7-F1
#
_cell.length_a   1.000
_cell.length_b   1.000
_cell.length_c   1.000
_cell.angle_alpha   90.00
_cell.angle_beta   90.00
_cell.angle_gamma   90.00
#
_symmetry.space_group_name_H-M   'P 1'
#
loop_
_entity.id
_entity.type
_entity.pdbx_description
1 polymer ?
#
loop_
_entity_poly.entity_id
_entity_poly.type
_entity_poly.pdbx_seq_one_letter_code
_entity_poly.pdbx_strand_id
1 'polypeptide(L)' 'MTGAQTLAIGAHGRDGGDMPIEHYAALGDGRSVALLAADGAIDWWCLPGMADMP' A
#
# COMPACT_ATOMS: atom_id res chain seq x y z
N MET A 1 -0.17 -19.25 18.50
CA MET A 1 0.22 -19.69 17.14
C MET A 1 -0.27 -18.64 16.15
N THR A 2 0.39 -17.49 16.13
CA THR A 2 0.19 -16.46 15.10
C THR A 2 1.36 -16.64 14.14
N GLY A 3 1.13 -17.30 13.01
CA GLY A 3 2.11 -17.30 11.94
C GLY A 3 2.32 -15.86 11.52
N ALA A 4 3.55 -15.35 11.62
CA ALA A 4 3.94 -14.17 10.87
C ALA A 4 3.70 -14.54 9.40
N GLN A 5 2.62 -14.02 8.82
CA GLN A 5 2.32 -14.26 7.43
C GLN A 5 3.40 -13.52 6.66
N THR A 6 4.43 -14.24 6.21
CA THR A 6 5.32 -13.74 5.18
C THR A 6 4.42 -13.47 3.98
N LEU A 7 4.02 -12.21 3.82
CA LEU A 7 3.30 -11.72 2.65
C LEU A 7 4.25 -11.95 1.48
N ALA A 8 4.08 -13.07 0.79
CA ALA A 8 4.55 -13.16 -0.58
C ALA A 8 3.82 -12.03 -1.30
N ILE A 9 4.55 -11.01 -1.73
CA ILE A 9 4.08 -10.02 -2.71
C ILE A 9 3.73 -10.82 -3.97
N GLY A 10 2.48 -11.27 -4.03
CA GLY A 10 1.95 -12.04 -5.12
C GLY A 10 1.72 -11.11 -6.30
N ALA A 11 1.88 -11.62 -7.51
CA ALA A 11 1.45 -10.92 -8.71
C ALA A 11 -0.09 -10.90 -8.74
N HIS A 12 -0.69 -9.99 -7.98
CA HIS A 12 -2.11 -9.66 -8.10
C HIS A 12 -2.29 -8.87 -9.39
N GLY A 13 -3.27 -9.27 -10.20
CA GLY A 13 -3.55 -8.63 -11.48
C GLY A 13 -4.08 -7.22 -11.26
N ARG A 14 -3.57 -6.26 -12.03
CA ARG A 14 -4.17 -4.93 -12.15
C ARG A 14 -5.25 -4.95 -13.23
N ASP A 15 -6.41 -4.42 -12.91
CA ASP A 15 -7.50 -4.20 -13.84
C ASP A 15 -7.36 -2.80 -14.43
N GLY A 16 -7.04 -2.71 -15.72
CA GLY A 16 -6.93 -1.41 -16.40
C GLY A 16 -5.82 -0.48 -15.91
N GLY A 17 -4.87 -0.99 -15.11
CA GLY A 17 -3.79 -0.20 -14.51
C GLY A 17 -3.95 0.06 -13.01
N ASP A 18 -5.10 -0.28 -12.44
CA ASP A 18 -5.39 -0.15 -11.02
C ASP A 18 -5.49 -1.53 -10.35
N MET A 19 -5.21 -1.61 -9.06
CA MET A 19 -5.39 -2.85 -8.30
C MET A 19 -6.80 -2.87 -7.67
N PRO A 20 -7.46 -4.03 -7.55
CA PRO A 20 -8.68 -4.16 -6.75
C PRO A 20 -8.45 -3.69 -5.30
N ILE A 21 -9.47 -3.08 -4.69
CA ILE A 21 -9.31 -2.42 -3.39
C ILE A 21 -8.99 -3.40 -2.26
N GLU A 22 -9.48 -4.63 -2.35
CA GLU A 22 -9.21 -5.75 -1.43
C GLU A 22 -7.76 -6.24 -1.46
N HIS A 23 -6.99 -5.83 -2.47
CA HIS A 23 -5.57 -6.14 -2.61
C HIS A 23 -4.67 -5.00 -2.12
N TYR A 24 -5.21 -4.03 -1.39
CA TYR A 24 -4.41 -3.05 -0.67
C TYR A 24 -4.34 -3.33 0.82
N ALA A 25 -3.15 -3.11 1.38
CA ALA A 25 -2.95 -2.98 2.82
C ALA A 25 -2.76 -1.51 3.18
N ALA A 26 -3.34 -1.09 4.32
CA ALA A 26 -3.01 0.19 4.94
C ALA A 26 -1.79 0.03 5.84
N LEU A 27 -0.72 0.79 5.56
CA LEU A 27 0.46 0.89 6.42
C LEU A 27 0.50 2.27 7.06
N GLY A 28 0.57 2.33 8.39
CA GLY A 28 0.67 3.59 9.12
C GLY A 28 1.71 3.54 10.24
N ASP A 29 2.27 4.70 10.55
CA ASP A 29 3.22 4.93 11.65
C ASP A 29 2.59 5.72 12.82
N GLY A 30 1.29 5.98 12.75
CA GLY A 30 0.53 6.81 13.71
C GLY A 30 0.47 8.30 13.35
N ARG A 31 1.21 8.74 12.32
CA ARG A 31 1.18 10.13 11.81
C ARG A 31 0.84 10.23 10.33
N SER A 32 1.06 9.16 9.59
CA SER A 32 0.82 9.03 8.16
C SER A 32 0.23 7.66 7.83
N VAL A 33 -0.34 7.55 6.63
CA VAL A 33 -0.84 6.30 6.08
C VAL A 33 -0.51 6.20 4.59
N ALA A 34 -0.11 5.01 4.15
CA ALA A 34 0.12 4.67 2.75
C ALA A 34 -0.77 3.49 2.34
N LEU A 35 -1.20 3.49 1.08
CA LEU A 35 -1.85 2.34 0.44
C LEU A 35 -0.79 1.51 -0.29
N LEU A 36 -0.56 0.31 0.20
CA LEU A 36 0.35 -0.67 -0.39
C LEU A 36 -0.44 -1.69 -1.19
N ALA A 37 -0.25 -1.72 -2.51
CA ALA A 37 -0.79 -2.78 -3.36
C ALA A 37 -0.09 -4.11 -3.06
N ALA A 38 -0.76 -5.22 -3.31
CA ALA A 38 -0.24 -6.55 -3.01
C ALA A 38 0.96 -6.99 -3.88
N ASP A 39 1.27 -6.24 -4.93
CA ASP A 39 2.51 -6.39 -5.71
C ASP A 39 3.69 -5.55 -5.15
N GLY A 40 3.44 -4.79 -4.07
CA GLY A 40 4.42 -3.97 -3.38
C GLY A 40 4.47 -2.49 -3.82
N ALA A 41 3.63 -2.06 -4.76
CA ALA A 41 3.57 -0.65 -5.14
C ALA A 41 2.92 0.23 -4.06
N ILE A 42 3.40 1.47 -3.91
CA ILE A 42 2.71 2.53 -3.15
C ILE A 42 1.95 3.38 -4.16
N ASP A 43 0.63 3.20 -4.22
CA ASP A 43 -0.19 3.97 -5.16
C ASP A 43 -0.65 5.30 -4.55
N TRP A 44 -0.60 5.42 -3.21
CA TRP A 44 -0.90 6.67 -2.52
C TRP A 44 -0.23 6.75 -1.15
N TRP A 45 0.20 7.95 -0.77
CA TRP A 45 0.79 8.22 0.53
C TRP A 45 0.40 9.61 1.07
N CYS A 46 -0.30 9.62 2.20
CA CYS A 46 -0.57 10.82 2.99
C CYS A 46 0.67 11.23 3.81
N LEU A 47 1.69 11.80 3.16
CA LEU A 47 2.88 12.33 3.85
C LEU A 47 2.73 13.84 4.10
N PRO A 48 2.62 14.30 5.36
CA PRO A 48 2.49 15.72 5.67
C PRO A 48 3.71 16.52 5.19
N GLY A 49 3.49 17.68 4.57
CA GLY A 49 4.54 18.56 4.06
C GLY A 49 5.18 18.12 2.74
N MET A 50 4.81 16.95 2.18
CA MET A 50 5.34 16.48 0.90
C MET A 50 4.79 17.28 -0.29
N ALA A 51 3.49 17.57 -0.28
CA ALA A 51 2.83 18.34 -1.34
C ALA A 51 3.00 19.86 -1.20
N ASP A 52 3.66 20.33 -0.12
CA ASP A 52 3.88 21.75 0.17
C ASP A 52 5.26 22.25 -0.29
N MET A 53 6.08 21.40 -0.93
CA MET A 53 7.33 21.82 -1.55
C MET A 53 7.02 22.75 -2.75
N PRO A 54 7.53 24.00 -2.78
CA PRO A 54 7.30 24.92 -3.88
C PRO A 54 7.95 24.46 -5.20
#